data_AF-A0A844HZW2-F1
#
_entry.id   AF-A0A844HZW2-F1
#
_cell.length_a   1.000
_cell.length_b   1.000
_cell.length_c   1.000
_cell.angle_alpha   90.00
_cell.angle_beta   90.00
_cell.angle_gamma   90.00
#
_symmetry.space_group_name_H-M   'P 1'
#
loop_
_entity.id
_entity.type
_entity.pdbx_description
1 polymer ?
#
loop_
_entity_poly.entity_id
_entity_poly.type
_entity_poly.pdbx_seq_one_letter_code
_entity_poly.pdbx_strand_id
1 'polypeptide(L)'
;MSGTWLTLLALALETGGIAGLISGLPPSMALASYLSAHALACGLLTLVLLPLLPSRYRGRTLLTALFLFTLQFAIPFVGSLGVFAGVLLALYLPRTIRDIPWQEVGIPELPFQPVDMDQQIIYSEGGLRQVLHEAGSIDKRLKALLATRQMTDRDAVELLREALKDPADDVRLLAYSMLEQKEKALASQARRLQLALEDPESKNPSRLKRRLAQVWWEMSYLGLAQGSLRSYYLESARKLLLELTAALAMHNDWRLLGRVELTLGNTIAAKSAFENALARGAPQELILPYQAEVAFLERDFQKVRFCLASLAHYRPHQNVRTVIEGWL
;
A
#
# COMPACT_ATOMS: atom_id res chain seq x y z
N MET A 1 -17.54 -52.49 -8.82
CA MET A 1 -17.50 -53.87 -8.27
C MET A 1 -16.31 -54.71 -8.77
N SER A 2 -15.50 -54.25 -9.74
CA SER A 2 -14.36 -55.03 -10.27
C SER A 2 -13.04 -54.85 -9.50
N GLY A 3 -12.77 -53.68 -8.92
CA GLY A 3 -11.48 -53.37 -8.28
C GLY A 3 -11.16 -54.21 -7.03
N THR A 4 -12.17 -54.51 -6.20
CA THR A 4 -11.99 -55.28 -4.95
C THR A 4 -11.63 -56.74 -5.21
N TRP A 5 -12.14 -57.33 -6.30
CA TRP A 5 -11.78 -58.69 -6.72
C TRP A 5 -10.33 -58.75 -7.18
N LEU A 6 -9.88 -57.76 -7.94
CA LEU A 6 -8.50 -57.68 -8.43
C LEU A 6 -7.49 -57.46 -7.29
N THR A 7 -7.84 -56.67 -6.27
CA THR A 7 -6.99 -56.51 -5.08
C THR A 7 -6.89 -57.79 -4.26
N LEU A 8 -7.99 -58.53 -4.09
CA LEU A 8 -7.99 -59.82 -3.40
C LEU A 8 -7.18 -60.87 -4.18
N LEU A 9 -7.30 -60.89 -5.50
CA LEU A 9 -6.52 -61.77 -6.37
C LEU A 9 -5.02 -61.45 -6.31
N ALA A 10 -4.65 -60.16 -6.34
CA ALA A 10 -3.26 -59.74 -6.17
C ALA A 10 -2.68 -60.19 -4.82
N LEU A 11 -3.46 -60.06 -3.73
CA LEU A 11 -3.05 -60.51 -2.40
C LEU A 11 -2.91 -62.03 -2.32
N ALA A 12 -3.82 -62.78 -2.95
CA ALA A 12 -3.75 -64.24 -3.04
C ALA A 12 -2.51 -64.70 -3.83
N LEU A 13 -2.13 -63.99 -4.89
CA LEU A 13 -0.92 -64.28 -5.67
C LEU A 13 0.37 -63.99 -4.88
N GLU A 14 0.44 -62.88 -4.14
CA GLU A 14 1.59 -62.58 -3.26
C GLU A 14 1.74 -63.65 -2.16
N THR A 15 0.66 -63.96 -1.46
CA THR A 15 0.66 -64.95 -0.38
C THR A 15 0.93 -66.37 -0.90
N GLY A 16 0.37 -66.73 -2.05
CA GLY A 16 0.63 -68.00 -2.72
C GLY A 16 2.07 -68.12 -3.23
N GLY A 17 2.65 -67.04 -3.75
CA GLY A 17 4.06 -66.97 -4.14
C GLY A 17 5.00 -67.19 -2.95
N ILE A 18 4.71 -66.57 -1.81
CA ILE A 18 5.47 -66.74 -0.56
C ILE A 18 5.33 -68.18 -0.03
N ALA A 19 4.11 -68.73 -0.05
CA ALA A 19 3.89 -70.13 0.33
C ALA A 19 4.68 -71.10 -0.57
N GLY A 20 4.80 -70.78 -1.87
CA GLY A 20 5.61 -71.52 -2.84
C GLY A 20 7.13 -71.47 -2.57
N LEU A 21 7.63 -70.39 -1.95
CA LEU A 21 9.03 -70.33 -1.50
C LEU A 21 9.30 -71.27 -0.31
N ILE A 22 8.28 -71.55 0.50
CA ILE A 22 8.39 -72.33 1.73
C ILE A 22 8.10 -73.83 1.48
N SER A 23 7.47 -74.18 0.35
CA SER A 23 6.92 -75.52 0.08
C SER A 23 7.94 -76.61 -0.30
N GLY A 24 9.24 -76.40 -0.06
CA GLY A 24 10.29 -77.41 -0.29
C GLY A 24 10.60 -77.69 -1.76
N LEU A 25 10.15 -76.83 -2.68
CA LEU A 25 10.48 -76.91 -4.10
C LEU A 25 11.98 -76.67 -4.36
N PRO A 26 12.52 -77.15 -5.50
CA PRO A 26 13.87 -76.79 -5.94
C PRO A 26 14.04 -75.26 -5.97
N PRO A 27 15.17 -74.70 -5.50
CA PRO A 27 15.33 -73.26 -5.32
C PRO A 27 15.05 -72.41 -6.58
N SER A 28 15.45 -72.90 -7.76
CA SER A 28 15.21 -72.23 -9.04
C SER A 28 13.72 -72.18 -9.41
N MET A 29 12.99 -73.26 -9.15
CA MET A 29 11.55 -73.34 -9.40
C MET A 29 10.75 -72.53 -8.37
N ALA A 30 11.18 -72.53 -7.10
CA ALA A 30 10.61 -71.71 -6.05
C ALA A 30 10.76 -70.21 -6.34
N LEU A 31 11.95 -69.79 -6.78
CA LEU A 31 12.20 -68.39 -7.16
C LEU A 31 11.42 -67.98 -8.41
N ALA A 32 11.39 -68.84 -9.44
CA ALA A 32 10.66 -68.55 -10.69
C ALA A 32 9.14 -68.44 -10.46
N SER A 33 8.57 -69.33 -9.65
CA SER A 33 7.14 -69.29 -9.29
C SER A 33 6.80 -68.05 -8.46
N TYR A 34 7.65 -67.69 -7.50
CA TYR A 34 7.51 -66.45 -6.72
C TYR A 34 7.56 -65.20 -7.61
N LEU A 35 8.59 -65.05 -8.45
CA LEU A 35 8.73 -63.88 -9.33
C LEU A 35 7.57 -63.75 -10.30
N SER A 36 7.06 -64.88 -10.82
CA SER A 36 5.90 -64.88 -11.71
C SER A 36 4.63 -64.45 -10.98
N ALA A 37 4.39 -64.98 -9.78
CA ALA A 37 3.25 -64.62 -8.96
C ALA A 37 3.30 -63.13 -8.53
N HIS A 38 4.48 -62.67 -8.13
CA HIS A 38 4.74 -61.28 -7.74
C HIS A 38 4.56 -60.30 -8.92
N ALA A 39 5.06 -60.64 -10.11
CA ALA A 39 4.85 -59.85 -11.33
C ALA A 39 3.35 -59.73 -11.67
N LEU A 40 2.61 -60.84 -11.59
CA LEU A 40 1.15 -60.82 -11.83
C LEU A 40 0.42 -59.98 -10.78
N ALA A 41 0.77 -60.10 -9.50
CA ALA A 41 0.20 -59.30 -8.43
C ALA A 41 0.46 -57.79 -8.63
N CYS A 42 1.69 -57.42 -8.98
CA CYS A 42 2.06 -56.03 -9.28
C CYS A 42 1.24 -55.47 -10.45
N GLY A 43 1.10 -56.25 -11.54
CA GLY A 43 0.30 -55.84 -12.70
C GLY A 43 -1.17 -55.63 -12.38
N LEU A 44 -1.78 -56.54 -11.62
CA LEU A 44 -3.17 -56.40 -11.17
C LEU A 44 -3.36 -55.17 -10.28
N LEU A 45 -2.45 -54.92 -9.35
CA LEU A 45 -2.56 -53.78 -8.43
C LEU A 45 -2.31 -52.45 -9.17
N THR A 46 -1.42 -52.41 -10.17
CA THR A 46 -1.29 -51.27 -11.09
C THR A 46 -2.59 -50.97 -11.83
N LEU A 47 -3.30 -51.98 -12.34
CA LEU A 47 -4.59 -51.80 -13.02
C LEU A 47 -5.68 -51.22 -12.10
N VAL A 48 -5.63 -51.56 -10.81
CA VAL A 48 -6.54 -51.01 -9.79
C VAL A 48 -6.19 -49.56 -9.44
N LEU A 49 -4.89 -49.24 -9.32
CA LEU A 49 -4.42 -47.91 -8.89
C LEU A 49 -4.51 -46.84 -9.99
N LEU A 50 -4.32 -47.22 -11.26
CA LEU A 50 -4.34 -46.28 -12.38
C LEU A 50 -5.62 -45.44 -12.48
N PRO A 51 -6.85 -45.98 -12.33
CA PRO A 51 -8.06 -45.17 -12.34
C PRO A 51 -8.26 -44.32 -11.07
N LEU A 52 -7.65 -44.71 -9.94
CA LEU A 52 -7.72 -43.97 -8.68
C LEU A 52 -6.87 -42.68 -8.70
N LEU A 53 -5.90 -42.58 -9.62
CA LEU A 53 -5.08 -41.38 -9.75
C LEU A 53 -5.88 -40.17 -10.29
N PRO A 54 -5.65 -38.96 -9.74
CA PRO A 54 -6.22 -37.73 -10.27
C PRO A 54 -5.86 -37.52 -11.75
N SER A 55 -6.73 -36.87 -12.52
CA SER A 55 -6.55 -36.64 -13.97
C SER A 55 -5.21 -35.98 -14.32
N ARG A 56 -4.68 -35.11 -13.44
CA ARG A 56 -3.38 -34.45 -13.59
C ARG A 56 -2.18 -35.42 -13.62
N TYR A 57 -2.28 -36.58 -12.97
CA TYR A 57 -1.20 -37.58 -12.90
C TYR A 57 -1.37 -38.73 -13.91
N ARG A 58 -2.53 -38.80 -14.58
CA ARG A 58 -2.82 -39.85 -15.58
C ARG A 58 -2.13 -39.64 -16.93
N GLY A 59 -1.63 -38.42 -17.20
CA GLY A 59 -0.75 -38.05 -18.33
C GLY A 59 -0.67 -39.04 -19.49
N ARG A 60 0.52 -39.63 -19.71
CA ARG A 60 0.72 -40.76 -20.61
C ARG A 60 0.48 -42.06 -19.84
N THR A 61 -0.74 -42.60 -19.94
CA THR A 61 -1.22 -43.75 -19.15
C THR A 61 -0.26 -44.93 -19.11
N LEU A 62 0.41 -45.25 -20.23
CA LEU A 62 1.40 -46.34 -20.30
C LEU A 62 2.64 -46.07 -19.43
N LEU A 63 3.17 -44.84 -19.42
CA LEU A 63 4.34 -44.50 -18.61
C LEU A 63 4.01 -44.50 -17.13
N THR A 64 2.82 -44.00 -16.77
CA THR A 64 2.34 -44.03 -15.38
C THR A 64 2.13 -45.47 -14.91
N ALA A 65 1.52 -46.32 -15.73
CA ALA A 65 1.35 -47.74 -15.42
C ALA A 65 2.70 -48.46 -15.27
N LEU A 66 3.64 -48.20 -16.20
CA LEU A 66 4.99 -48.78 -16.13
C LEU A 66 5.71 -48.35 -14.85
N PHE A 67 5.64 -47.06 -14.50
CA PHE A 67 6.26 -46.53 -13.29
C PHE A 67 5.71 -47.19 -12.02
N LEU A 68 4.37 -47.29 -11.89
CA LEU A 68 3.73 -47.97 -10.75
C LEU A 68 4.16 -49.43 -10.69
N PHE A 69 4.10 -50.15 -11.81
CA PHE A 69 4.51 -51.55 -11.90
C PHE A 69 5.97 -51.74 -11.48
N THR A 70 6.90 -50.93 -12.01
CA THR A 70 8.33 -51.07 -11.69
C THR A 70 8.62 -50.80 -10.22
N LEU A 71 7.93 -49.82 -9.63
CA LEU A 71 8.12 -49.47 -8.22
C LEU A 71 7.62 -50.57 -7.29
N GLN A 72 6.50 -51.19 -7.65
CA GLN A 72 5.92 -52.31 -6.90
C GLN A 72 6.75 -53.59 -7.04
N PHE A 73 7.25 -53.88 -8.26
CA PHE A 73 8.01 -55.09 -8.56
C PHE A 73 9.45 -55.07 -8.00
N ALA A 74 10.09 -53.89 -7.96
CA ALA A 74 11.47 -53.75 -7.50
C ALA A 74 11.63 -53.99 -5.99
N ILE A 75 10.57 -53.77 -5.21
CA ILE A 75 10.60 -53.93 -3.75
C ILE A 75 9.40 -54.80 -3.35
N PRO A 76 9.57 -56.13 -3.31
CA PRO A 76 8.45 -57.01 -3.01
C PRO A 76 7.80 -56.70 -1.67
N PHE A 77 6.48 -56.82 -1.61
CA PHE A 77 5.61 -56.48 -0.48
C PHE A 77 5.58 -54.98 -0.11
N VAL A 78 6.73 -54.38 0.18
CA VAL A 78 6.84 -52.97 0.61
C VAL A 78 6.47 -52.01 -0.50
N GLY A 79 6.82 -52.30 -1.75
CA GLY A 79 6.47 -51.48 -2.92
C GLY A 79 4.96 -51.45 -3.15
N SER A 80 4.31 -52.62 -3.19
CA SER A 80 2.85 -52.71 -3.33
C SER A 80 2.10 -52.02 -2.19
N LEU A 81 2.52 -52.23 -0.93
CA LEU A 81 1.88 -51.60 0.22
C LEU A 81 2.11 -50.07 0.26
N GLY A 82 3.34 -49.62 0.00
CA GLY A 82 3.71 -48.21 0.03
C GLY A 82 3.02 -47.39 -1.05
N VAL A 83 2.94 -47.92 -2.28
CA VAL A 83 2.23 -47.25 -3.37
C VAL A 83 0.73 -47.20 -3.09
N PHE A 84 0.14 -48.30 -2.61
CA PHE A 84 -1.28 -48.35 -2.27
C PHE A 84 -1.62 -47.34 -1.15
N ALA A 85 -0.84 -47.32 -0.07
CA ALA A 85 -1.01 -46.39 1.04
C ALA A 85 -0.78 -44.94 0.62
N GLY A 86 0.23 -44.67 -0.22
CA GLY A 86 0.53 -43.32 -0.72
C GLY A 86 -0.60 -42.75 -1.57
N VAL A 87 -1.18 -43.56 -2.47
CA VAL A 87 -2.35 -43.15 -3.26
C VAL A 87 -3.56 -42.91 -2.35
N LEU A 88 -3.81 -43.79 -1.38
CA LEU A 88 -4.92 -43.63 -0.44
C LEU A 88 -4.77 -42.34 0.39
N LEU A 89 -3.57 -42.08 0.92
CA LEU A 89 -3.28 -40.90 1.74
C LEU A 89 -3.44 -39.61 0.92
N ALA A 90 -3.00 -39.60 -0.34
CA ALA A 90 -3.22 -38.47 -1.26
C ALA A 90 -4.69 -38.24 -1.63
N LEU A 91 -5.54 -39.27 -1.53
CA LEU A 91 -6.99 -39.16 -1.74
C LEU A 91 -7.74 -38.69 -0.48
N TYR A 92 -7.26 -39.05 0.72
CA TYR A 92 -7.91 -38.72 1.99
C TYR A 92 -7.42 -37.42 2.65
N LEU A 93 -6.21 -36.94 2.36
CA LEU A 93 -5.73 -35.68 2.93
C LEU A 93 -6.44 -34.46 2.30
N PRO A 94 -6.86 -33.47 3.12
CA PRO A 94 -7.48 -32.24 2.61
C PRO A 94 -6.50 -31.50 1.69
N ARG A 95 -6.98 -31.17 0.50
CA ARG A 95 -6.19 -30.42 -0.48
C ARG A 95 -6.10 -28.97 -0.06
N THR A 96 -4.90 -28.42 0.01
CA THR A 96 -4.70 -26.98 0.14
C THR A 96 -5.19 -26.30 -1.13
N ILE A 97 -6.35 -25.65 -1.04
CA ILE A 97 -6.82 -24.74 -2.08
C ILE A 97 -5.88 -23.52 -2.02
N ARG A 98 -5.08 -23.33 -3.06
CA ARG A 98 -4.38 -22.05 -3.24
C ARG A 98 -5.42 -21.07 -3.74
N ASP A 99 -5.67 -20.01 -2.98
CA ASP A 99 -6.40 -18.86 -3.50
C ASP A 99 -5.58 -18.27 -4.65
N ILE A 100 -6.11 -18.41 -5.85
CA ILE A 100 -5.56 -17.75 -7.04
C ILE A 100 -6.24 -16.39 -7.04
N PRO A 101 -5.52 -15.27 -6.76
CA PRO A 101 -6.13 -13.94 -6.63
C PRO A 101 -6.55 -13.34 -7.97
N TRP A 102 -6.55 -14.13 -9.03
CA TRP A 102 -6.84 -13.71 -10.40
C TRP A 102 -8.25 -14.13 -10.75
N GLN A 103 -9.14 -13.14 -10.88
CA GLN A 103 -10.47 -13.34 -11.43
C GLN A 103 -10.42 -13.01 -12.92
N GLU A 104 -10.64 -14.01 -13.77
CA GLU A 104 -10.81 -13.79 -15.20
C GLU A 104 -12.16 -13.14 -15.42
N VAL A 105 -12.14 -11.85 -15.80
CA VAL A 105 -13.33 -11.09 -16.17
C VAL A 105 -13.36 -11.04 -17.70
N GLY A 106 -14.54 -11.21 -18.29
CA GLY A 106 -14.71 -11.06 -19.73
C GLY A 106 -14.23 -9.68 -20.20
N ILE A 107 -13.70 -9.62 -21.42
CA ILE A 107 -13.32 -8.34 -22.05
C ILE A 107 -14.60 -7.47 -22.07
N PRO A 108 -14.61 -6.31 -21.40
CA PRO A 108 -15.78 -5.43 -21.41
C PRO A 108 -16.06 -5.00 -22.84
N GLU A 109 -17.32 -4.75 -23.16
CA GLU A 109 -17.68 -4.20 -24.47
C GLU A 109 -16.95 -2.87 -24.64
N LEU A 110 -16.06 -2.83 -25.64
CA LEU A 110 -15.35 -1.62 -25.99
C LEU A 110 -16.35 -0.59 -26.53
N PRO A 111 -16.20 0.70 -26.18
CA PRO A 111 -17.08 1.73 -26.71
C PRO A 111 -16.99 1.76 -28.24
N PHE A 112 -18.14 1.99 -28.89
CA PHE A 112 -18.26 2.03 -30.35
C PHE A 112 -17.36 3.08 -31.02
N GLN A 113 -16.94 4.09 -30.25
CA GLN A 113 -15.93 5.07 -30.65
C GLN A 113 -14.85 5.15 -29.57
N PRO A 114 -13.60 5.45 -29.96
CA PRO A 114 -12.58 5.80 -29.00
C PRO A 114 -13.11 6.90 -28.09
N VAL A 115 -13.06 6.68 -26.78
CA VAL A 115 -13.24 7.79 -25.84
C VAL A 115 -12.08 8.73 -26.11
N ASP A 116 -12.38 9.98 -26.49
CA ASP A 116 -11.38 11.03 -26.59
C ASP A 116 -10.81 11.28 -25.19
N MET A 117 -9.76 10.53 -24.84
CA MET A 117 -8.95 10.73 -23.63
C MET A 117 -8.42 12.16 -23.59
N ASP A 118 -8.29 12.79 -24.75
CA ASP A 118 -7.96 14.21 -24.94
C ASP A 118 -8.92 15.19 -24.26
N GLN A 119 -10.16 14.77 -23.97
CA GLN A 119 -11.17 15.57 -23.29
C GLN A 119 -11.33 15.22 -21.81
N GLN A 120 -10.86 14.05 -21.38
CA GLN A 120 -10.91 13.63 -19.99
C GLN A 120 -9.65 14.09 -19.26
N ILE A 121 -9.66 15.32 -18.75
CA ILE A 121 -8.65 15.76 -17.80
C ILE A 121 -8.83 14.89 -16.56
N ILE A 122 -7.88 14.00 -16.30
CA ILE A 122 -7.83 13.28 -15.02
C ILE A 122 -7.51 14.33 -13.95
N TYR A 123 -8.54 14.73 -13.20
CA TYR A 123 -8.47 15.74 -12.13
C TYR A 123 -7.77 15.20 -10.87
N SER A 124 -6.68 14.46 -11.05
CA SER A 124 -5.74 14.12 -9.97
C SER A 124 -4.59 15.12 -9.98
N GLU A 125 -3.99 15.37 -8.82
CA GLU A 125 -2.82 16.27 -8.69
C GLU A 125 -1.71 15.89 -9.68
N GLY A 126 -1.40 14.61 -9.81
CA GLY A 126 -0.43 14.09 -10.77
C GLY A 126 -0.85 14.29 -12.23
N GLY A 127 -2.14 14.08 -12.55
CA GLY A 127 -2.66 14.26 -13.91
C GLY A 127 -2.61 15.72 -14.36
N LEU A 128 -2.93 16.66 -13.47
CA LEU A 128 -2.87 18.10 -13.75
C LEU A 128 -1.43 18.58 -13.98
N ARG A 129 -0.48 18.11 -13.16
CA ARG A 129 0.96 18.41 -13.35
C ARG A 129 1.47 17.84 -14.67
N GLN A 130 1.08 16.62 -15.01
CA GLN A 130 1.44 16.01 -16.30
C GLN A 130 0.88 16.82 -17.47
N VAL A 131 -0.39 17.21 -17.44
CA VAL A 131 -1.01 18.02 -18.51
C VAL A 131 -0.29 19.35 -18.66
N LEU A 132 0.09 20.02 -17.58
CA LEU A 132 0.85 21.27 -17.66
C LEU A 132 2.24 21.12 -18.26
N HIS A 133 2.92 19.99 -18.04
CA HIS A 133 4.26 19.78 -18.58
C HIS A 133 4.27 19.21 -19.99
N GLU A 134 3.37 18.29 -20.30
CA GLU A 134 3.45 17.44 -21.50
C GLU A 134 2.45 17.84 -22.58
N ALA A 135 1.36 18.54 -22.25
CA ALA A 135 0.34 18.85 -23.25
C ALA A 135 0.84 19.93 -24.23
N GLY A 136 0.96 19.56 -25.50
CA GLY A 136 1.31 20.50 -26.57
C GLY A 136 0.26 21.61 -26.79
N SER A 137 -1.01 21.33 -26.51
CA SER A 137 -2.11 22.30 -26.66
C SER A 137 -2.14 23.31 -25.51
N ILE A 138 -2.08 24.61 -25.85
CA ILE A 138 -2.23 25.72 -24.91
C ILE A 138 -3.58 25.64 -24.18
N ASP A 139 -4.67 25.36 -24.90
CA ASP A 139 -6.01 25.28 -24.31
C ASP A 139 -6.13 24.20 -23.23
N LYS A 140 -5.46 23.05 -23.42
CA LYS A 140 -5.42 22.00 -22.40
C LYS A 140 -4.69 22.46 -21.14
N ARG A 141 -3.56 23.16 -21.31
CA ARG A 141 -2.79 23.72 -20.18
C ARG A 141 -3.57 24.83 -19.45
N LEU A 142 -4.28 25.70 -20.18
CA LEU A 142 -5.17 26.70 -19.60
C LEU A 142 -6.32 26.07 -18.82
N LYS A 143 -6.97 25.03 -19.37
CA LYS A 143 -8.01 24.26 -18.65
C LYS A 143 -7.45 23.59 -17.39
N ALA A 144 -6.23 23.06 -17.45
CA ALA A 144 -5.54 22.50 -16.29
C ALA A 144 -5.31 23.58 -15.20
N LEU A 145 -4.88 24.79 -15.57
CA LEU A 145 -4.76 25.90 -14.61
C LEU A 145 -6.10 26.25 -13.96
N LEU A 146 -7.19 26.31 -14.73
CA LEU A 146 -8.51 26.60 -14.17
C LEU A 146 -9.00 25.50 -13.20
N ALA A 147 -8.66 24.25 -13.49
CA ALA A 147 -9.00 23.11 -12.64
C ALA A 147 -8.29 23.15 -11.28
N THR A 148 -7.18 23.87 -11.13
CA THR A 148 -6.50 24.07 -9.82
C THR A 148 -7.39 24.71 -8.76
N ARG A 149 -8.48 25.38 -9.16
CA ARG A 149 -9.46 25.96 -8.23
C ARG A 149 -10.16 24.92 -7.35
N GLN A 150 -10.18 23.66 -7.75
CA GLN A 150 -10.77 22.56 -6.99
C GLN A 150 -9.76 21.83 -6.09
N MET A 151 -8.47 22.18 -6.20
CA MET A 151 -7.40 21.57 -5.41
C MET A 151 -7.24 22.26 -4.06
N THR A 152 -6.43 21.68 -3.17
CA THR A 152 -6.00 22.38 -1.96
C THR A 152 -5.14 23.58 -2.33
N ASP A 153 -5.17 24.63 -1.50
CA ASP A 153 -4.43 25.87 -1.80
C ASP A 153 -2.92 25.64 -1.96
N ARG A 154 -2.35 24.69 -1.23
CA ARG A 154 -0.92 24.36 -1.33
C ARG A 154 -0.59 23.80 -2.71
N ASP A 155 -1.29 22.74 -3.10
CA ASP A 155 -1.02 22.04 -4.35
C ASP A 155 -1.32 22.95 -5.55
N ALA A 156 -2.40 23.75 -5.46
CA ALA A 156 -2.71 24.76 -6.45
C ALA A 156 -1.60 25.81 -6.59
N VAL A 157 -1.08 26.37 -5.50
CA VAL A 157 -0.02 27.39 -5.56
C VAL A 157 1.30 26.80 -6.07
N GLU A 158 1.66 25.58 -5.69
CA GLU A 158 2.84 24.89 -6.24
C GLU A 158 2.72 24.75 -7.77
N LEU A 159 1.57 24.27 -8.25
CA LEU A 159 1.30 24.10 -9.68
C LEU A 159 1.28 25.43 -10.45
N LEU A 160 0.64 26.46 -9.89
CA LEU A 160 0.59 27.79 -10.49
C LEU A 160 1.99 28.41 -10.61
N ARG A 161 2.88 28.18 -9.63
CA ARG A 161 4.27 28.66 -9.68
C ARG A 161 5.09 27.94 -10.75
N GLU A 162 4.85 26.65 -10.96
CA GLU A 162 5.44 25.89 -12.06
C GLU A 162 5.00 26.48 -13.42
N ALA A 163 3.72 26.81 -13.55
CA ALA A 163 3.15 27.39 -14.77
C ALA A 163 3.67 28.80 -15.12
N LEU A 164 4.27 29.54 -14.18
CA LEU A 164 4.96 30.79 -14.47
C LEU A 164 6.15 30.62 -15.43
N LYS A 165 6.66 29.39 -15.58
CA LYS A 165 7.76 29.04 -16.48
C LYS A 165 7.29 28.51 -17.83
N ASP A 166 5.98 28.47 -18.08
CA ASP A 166 5.42 27.97 -19.34
C ASP A 166 5.96 28.78 -20.54
N PRO A 167 6.21 28.14 -21.70
CA PRO A 167 6.63 28.85 -22.90
C PRO A 167 5.54 29.78 -23.47
N ALA A 168 4.26 29.52 -23.23
CA ALA A 168 3.15 30.33 -23.73
C ALA A 168 2.78 31.47 -22.76
N ASP A 169 2.68 32.68 -23.29
CA ASP A 169 2.37 33.89 -22.51
C ASP A 169 1.02 33.81 -21.80
N ASP A 170 -0.02 33.35 -22.47
CA ASP A 170 -1.37 33.27 -21.90
C ASP A 170 -1.43 32.37 -20.65
N VAL A 171 -0.67 31.26 -20.67
CA VAL A 171 -0.57 30.32 -19.53
C VAL A 171 0.11 31.02 -18.36
N ARG A 172 1.23 31.71 -18.61
CA ARG A 172 1.94 32.48 -17.58
C ARG A 172 1.08 33.59 -17.00
N LEU A 173 0.39 34.36 -17.85
CA LEU A 173 -0.46 35.48 -17.43
C LEU A 173 -1.64 35.00 -16.58
N LEU A 174 -2.28 33.90 -16.98
CA LEU A 174 -3.34 33.29 -16.18
C LEU A 174 -2.80 32.85 -14.81
N ALA A 175 -1.66 32.15 -14.79
CA ALA A 175 -1.03 31.71 -13.54
C ALA A 175 -0.68 32.90 -12.62
N TYR A 176 -0.09 33.97 -13.16
CA TYR A 176 0.18 35.22 -12.42
C TYR A 176 -1.09 35.79 -11.81
N SER A 177 -2.14 35.97 -12.62
CA SER A 177 -3.40 36.56 -12.15
C SER A 177 -4.07 35.73 -11.04
N MET A 178 -3.99 34.40 -11.12
CA MET A 178 -4.55 33.49 -10.13
C MET A 178 -3.76 33.52 -8.81
N LEU A 179 -2.43 33.62 -8.87
CA LEU A 179 -1.59 33.80 -7.69
C LEU A 179 -1.84 35.14 -7.01
N GLU A 180 -1.87 36.23 -7.78
CA GLU A 180 -2.16 37.57 -7.27
C GLU A 180 -3.54 37.64 -6.62
N GLN A 181 -4.56 37.01 -7.23
CA GLN A 181 -5.90 36.95 -6.65
C GLN A 181 -5.91 36.27 -5.28
N LYS A 182 -5.14 35.17 -5.12
CA LYS A 182 -5.01 34.48 -3.82
C LYS A 182 -4.30 35.36 -2.78
N GLU A 183 -3.19 35.99 -3.16
CA GLU A 183 -2.46 36.91 -2.27
C GLU A 183 -3.35 38.07 -1.81
N LYS A 184 -4.05 38.72 -2.75
CA LYS A 184 -4.96 39.83 -2.47
C LYS A 184 -6.11 39.40 -1.55
N ALA A 185 -6.65 38.20 -1.72
CA ALA A 185 -7.70 37.66 -0.86
C ALA A 185 -7.23 37.54 0.59
N LEU A 186 -6.06 36.92 0.82
CA LEU A 186 -5.47 36.78 2.16
C LEU A 186 -5.07 38.13 2.77
N ALA A 187 -4.44 39.01 1.98
CA ALA A 187 -4.08 40.36 2.44
C ALA A 187 -5.31 41.18 2.86
N SER A 188 -6.40 41.09 2.08
CA SER A 188 -7.67 41.74 2.44
C SER A 188 -8.26 41.17 3.73
N GLN A 189 -8.15 39.85 3.94
CA GLN A 189 -8.62 39.20 5.15
C GLN A 189 -7.80 39.63 6.37
N ALA A 190 -6.48 39.68 6.25
CA ALA A 190 -5.58 40.17 7.30
C ALA A 190 -5.93 41.61 7.70
N ARG A 191 -6.12 42.49 6.71
CA ARG A 191 -6.49 43.90 6.97
C ARG A 191 -7.81 44.02 7.71
N ARG A 192 -8.85 43.27 7.32
CA ARG A 192 -10.14 43.27 8.03
C ARG A 192 -10.00 42.81 9.49
N LEU A 193 -9.17 41.78 9.73
CA LEU A 193 -8.94 41.26 11.08
C LEU A 193 -8.13 42.23 11.96
N GLN A 194 -7.16 42.96 11.37
CA GLN A 194 -6.42 44.00 12.07
C GLN A 194 -7.34 45.15 12.50
N LEU A 195 -8.16 45.67 11.58
CA LEU A 195 -9.13 46.73 11.91
C LEU A 195 -10.12 46.29 12.99
N ALA A 196 -10.57 45.04 12.97
CA ALA A 196 -11.46 44.50 13.99
C ALA A 196 -10.78 44.27 15.37
N LEU A 197 -9.45 44.22 15.41
CA LEU A 197 -8.67 44.13 16.65
C LEU A 197 -8.35 45.51 17.24
N GLU A 198 -8.37 46.56 16.42
CA GLU A 198 -8.19 47.94 16.86
C GLU A 198 -9.47 48.51 17.51
N ASP A 199 -10.63 47.91 17.21
CA ASP A 199 -11.91 48.28 17.82
C ASP A 199 -11.96 47.90 19.32
N PRO A 200 -12.08 48.88 20.25
CA PRO A 200 -12.16 48.61 21.69
C PRO A 200 -13.39 47.80 22.09
N GLU A 201 -14.47 47.83 21.31
CA GLU A 201 -15.73 47.11 21.56
C GLU A 201 -15.73 45.67 20.98
N SER A 202 -14.58 45.23 20.48
CA SER A 202 -14.44 43.95 19.78
C SER A 202 -14.79 42.75 20.67
N LYS A 203 -15.83 42.02 20.26
CA LYS A 203 -16.26 40.79 20.94
C LYS A 203 -15.32 39.64 20.55
N ASN A 204 -14.57 39.12 21.53
CA ASN A 204 -13.64 37.99 21.42
C ASN A 204 -12.32 38.28 20.69
N PRO A 205 -11.45 39.16 21.23
CA PRO A 205 -10.15 39.49 20.63
C PRO A 205 -9.27 38.24 20.41
N SER A 206 -9.32 37.25 21.29
CA SER A 206 -8.56 36.00 21.14
C SER A 206 -8.91 35.23 19.87
N ARG A 207 -10.18 35.23 19.45
CA ARG A 207 -10.60 34.57 18.20
C ARG A 207 -10.05 35.30 16.98
N LEU A 208 -10.07 36.63 17.00
CA LEU A 208 -9.54 37.46 15.92
C LEU A 208 -8.02 37.32 15.81
N LYS A 209 -7.29 37.38 16.93
CA LYS A 209 -5.84 37.13 16.99
C LYS A 209 -5.49 35.76 16.41
N ARG A 210 -6.23 34.72 16.79
CA ARG A 210 -6.04 33.35 16.28
C ARG A 210 -6.22 33.29 14.77
N ARG A 211 -7.28 33.90 14.24
CA ARG A 211 -7.52 33.91 12.79
C ARG A 211 -6.45 34.72 12.05
N LEU A 212 -6.01 35.84 12.61
CA LEU A 212 -4.96 36.67 12.01
C LEU A 212 -3.61 35.93 11.97
N ALA A 213 -3.24 35.24 13.04
CA ALA A 213 -2.05 34.39 13.08
C ALA A 213 -2.10 33.26 12.03
N GLN A 214 -3.27 32.64 11.83
CA GLN A 214 -3.48 31.65 10.77
C GLN A 214 -3.24 32.24 9.38
N VAL A 215 -3.77 33.43 9.09
CA VAL A 215 -3.61 34.09 7.79
C VAL A 215 -2.14 34.43 7.51
N TRP A 216 -1.41 34.97 8.50
CA TRP A 216 0.02 35.25 8.33
C TRP A 216 0.86 33.99 8.16
N TRP A 217 0.54 32.93 8.90
CA TRP A 217 1.13 31.62 8.68
C TRP A 217 0.86 31.12 7.25
N GLU A 218 -0.38 31.23 6.78
CA GLU A 218 -0.82 30.77 5.45
C GLU A 218 -0.09 31.51 4.31
N MET A 219 0.09 32.83 4.42
CA MET A 219 0.91 33.63 3.48
C MET A 219 2.33 33.08 3.33
N SER A 220 2.92 32.63 4.44
CA SER A 220 4.28 32.07 4.47
C SER A 220 4.32 30.61 4.03
N TYR A 221 3.31 29.82 4.43
CA TYR A 221 3.20 28.39 4.16
C TYR A 221 2.93 28.09 2.69
N LEU A 222 2.06 28.88 2.04
CA LEU A 222 1.80 28.78 0.60
C LEU A 222 2.95 29.36 -0.24
N GLY A 223 3.93 30.03 0.38
CA GLY A 223 5.05 30.65 -0.34
C GLY A 223 4.67 31.88 -1.17
N LEU A 224 3.53 32.51 -0.86
CA LEU A 224 3.09 33.78 -1.45
C LEU A 224 3.97 34.94 -0.97
N ALA A 225 4.49 34.86 0.26
CA ALA A 225 5.50 35.77 0.78
C ALA A 225 6.91 35.16 0.67
N GLN A 226 7.90 35.98 0.29
CA GLN A 226 9.31 35.58 0.18
C GLN A 226 10.24 36.57 0.91
N GLY A 227 11.46 36.13 1.21
CA GLY A 227 12.49 36.97 1.83
C GLY A 227 12.04 37.62 3.14
N SER A 228 12.28 38.94 3.27
CA SER A 228 11.96 39.72 4.47
C SER A 228 10.47 39.74 4.79
N LEU A 229 9.60 39.73 3.78
CA LEU A 229 8.14 39.74 3.98
C LEU A 229 7.66 38.43 4.62
N ARG A 230 8.23 37.30 4.21
CA ARG A 230 7.97 36.00 4.85
C ARG A 230 8.35 36.01 6.33
N SER A 231 9.54 36.52 6.65
CA SER A 231 9.99 36.64 8.04
C SER A 231 9.08 37.54 8.87
N TYR A 232 8.64 38.67 8.30
CA TYR A 232 7.69 39.57 8.95
C TYR A 232 6.36 38.87 9.30
N TYR A 233 5.79 38.09 8.37
CA TYR A 233 4.54 37.37 8.64
C TYR A 233 4.72 36.27 9.69
N LEU A 234 5.82 35.51 9.64
CA LEU A 234 6.10 34.47 10.64
C LEU A 234 6.29 35.07 12.04
N GLU A 235 7.06 36.15 12.18
CA GLU A 235 7.24 36.81 13.49
C GLU A 235 5.95 37.47 13.99
N SER A 236 5.14 38.02 13.09
CA SER A 236 3.83 38.57 13.45
C SER A 236 2.89 37.48 13.96
N ALA A 237 2.84 36.33 13.27
CA ALA A 237 2.07 35.16 13.70
C ALA A 237 2.56 34.64 15.06
N ARG A 238 3.88 34.52 15.22
CA ARG A 238 4.53 34.11 16.46
C ARG A 238 4.12 35.00 17.63
N LYS A 239 4.20 36.33 17.48
CA LYS A 239 3.82 37.29 18.53
C LYS A 239 2.39 37.07 19.02
N LEU A 240 1.42 36.98 18.09
CA LEU A 240 0.03 36.75 18.47
C LEU A 240 -0.18 35.38 19.13
N LEU A 241 0.53 34.35 18.66
CA LEU A 241 0.40 33.00 19.23
C LEU A 241 0.99 32.93 20.63
N LEU A 242 2.11 33.60 20.91
CA LEU A 242 2.66 33.71 22.26
C LEU A 242 1.69 34.41 23.22
N GLU A 243 1.03 35.48 22.78
CA GLU A 243 -0.01 36.14 23.57
C GLU A 243 -1.21 35.22 23.85
N LEU A 244 -1.62 34.42 22.85
CA LEU A 244 -2.72 33.46 22.99
C LEU A 244 -2.38 32.30 23.94
N THR A 245 -1.15 31.79 23.85
CA THR A 245 -0.68 30.67 24.68
C THR A 245 -0.45 31.03 26.13
N ALA A 246 -0.18 32.31 26.43
CA ALA A 246 -0.10 32.83 27.79
C ALA A 246 -1.46 32.96 28.50
N ALA A 247 -2.57 33.08 27.77
CA ALA A 247 -3.90 33.32 28.34
C ALA A 247 -4.75 32.04 28.48
N LEU A 248 -5.38 31.60 27.38
CA LEU A 248 -6.31 30.45 27.33
C LEU A 248 -6.20 29.79 25.96
N ALA A 249 -5.07 29.11 25.70
CA ALA A 249 -4.82 28.49 24.41
C ALA A 249 -5.49 27.13 24.25
N MET A 250 -6.04 26.94 23.05
CA MET A 250 -6.48 25.64 22.56
C MET A 250 -5.26 24.83 22.08
N HIS A 251 -5.39 23.51 22.00
CA HIS A 251 -4.32 22.66 21.46
C HIS A 251 -3.87 23.08 20.04
N ASN A 252 -4.78 23.64 19.23
CA ASN A 252 -4.48 24.13 17.88
C ASN A 252 -3.59 25.38 17.86
N ASP A 253 -3.65 26.23 18.89
CA ASP A 253 -2.80 27.42 19.00
C ASP A 253 -1.36 26.98 19.25
N TRP A 254 -1.17 26.04 20.16
CA TRP A 254 0.12 25.42 20.44
C TRP A 254 0.69 24.67 19.23
N ARG A 255 -0.15 23.93 18.49
CA ARG A 255 0.27 23.28 17.25
C ARG A 255 0.74 24.30 16.22
N LEU A 256 0.00 25.41 16.03
CA LEU A 256 0.37 26.44 15.07
C LEU A 256 1.66 27.16 15.51
N LEU A 257 1.80 27.46 16.80
CA LEU A 257 3.03 28.02 17.36
C LEU A 257 4.22 27.10 17.10
N GLY A 258 4.09 25.80 17.36
CA GLY A 258 5.15 24.83 17.10
C GLY A 258 5.60 24.83 15.64
N ARG A 259 4.65 24.89 14.69
CA ARG A 259 4.95 24.99 13.25
C ARG A 259 5.67 26.29 12.89
N VAL A 260 5.25 27.41 13.47
CA VAL A 260 5.89 28.73 13.26
C VAL A 260 7.32 28.73 13.80
N GLU A 261 7.52 28.28 15.03
CA GLU A 261 8.85 28.18 15.67
C GLU A 261 9.77 27.25 14.89
N LEU A 262 9.26 26.10 14.43
CA LEU A 262 10.04 25.16 13.61
C LEU A 262 10.48 25.80 12.29
N THR A 263 9.59 26.57 11.66
CA THR A 263 9.87 27.27 10.39
C THR A 263 10.87 28.43 10.57
N LEU A 264 10.91 29.04 11.75
CA LEU A 264 11.88 30.05 12.14
C LEU A 264 13.23 29.43 12.57
N GLY A 265 13.32 28.11 12.71
CA GLY A 265 14.53 27.40 13.17
C GLY A 265 14.67 27.32 14.70
N ASN A 266 13.65 27.71 15.45
CA ASN A 266 13.64 27.69 16.91
C ASN A 266 13.22 26.29 17.43
N THR A 267 14.06 25.28 17.19
CA THR A 267 13.75 23.86 17.46
C THR A 267 13.30 23.59 18.91
N ILE A 268 13.94 24.23 19.90
CA ILE A 268 13.61 24.06 21.33
C ILE A 268 12.20 24.60 21.63
N ALA A 269 11.87 25.79 21.11
CA ALA A 269 10.55 26.38 21.29
C ALA A 269 9.47 25.58 20.56
N ALA A 270 9.78 25.07 19.36
CA ALA A 270 8.88 24.21 18.60
C ALA A 270 8.53 22.93 19.37
N LYS A 271 9.53 22.25 19.92
CA LYS A 271 9.37 21.05 20.76
C LYS A 271 8.43 21.29 21.93
N SER A 272 8.71 22.33 22.72
CA SER A 272 7.89 22.72 23.87
C SER A 272 6.44 23.03 23.45
N ALA A 273 6.25 23.71 22.32
CA ALA A 273 4.91 24.00 21.81
C ALA A 273 4.14 22.74 21.41
N PHE A 274 4.78 21.76 20.76
CA PHE A 274 4.14 20.50 20.41
C PHE A 274 3.79 19.64 21.63
N GLU A 275 4.67 19.60 22.65
CA GLU A 275 4.39 18.94 23.92
C GLU A 275 3.19 19.58 24.63
N ASN A 276 3.12 20.91 24.65
CA ASN A 276 1.97 21.65 25.18
C ASN A 276 0.67 21.43 24.39
N ALA A 277 0.75 21.20 23.07
CA ALA A 277 -0.39 20.86 22.24
C ALA A 277 -0.96 19.48 22.63
N LEU A 278 -0.09 18.48 22.79
CA LEU A 278 -0.47 17.13 23.23
C LEU A 278 -1.06 17.14 24.64
N ALA A 279 -0.44 17.87 25.58
CA ALA A 279 -0.94 18.01 26.96
C ALA A 279 -2.36 18.62 27.02
N ARG A 280 -2.77 19.35 25.98
CA ARG A 280 -4.11 19.95 25.82
C ARG A 280 -5.05 19.13 24.95
N GLY A 281 -4.70 17.88 24.66
CA GLY A 281 -5.55 16.94 23.93
C GLY A 281 -5.49 17.07 22.41
N ALA A 282 -4.40 17.60 21.84
CA ALA A 282 -4.20 17.48 20.40
C ALA A 282 -4.17 15.99 19.98
N PRO A 283 -4.85 15.61 18.89
CA PRO A 283 -4.69 14.29 18.30
C PRO A 283 -3.23 14.04 17.92
N GLN A 284 -2.69 12.87 18.30
CA GLN A 284 -1.27 12.57 18.15
C GLN A 284 -0.84 12.55 16.68
N GLU A 285 -1.69 12.07 15.80
CA GLU A 285 -1.46 11.99 14.36
C GLU A 285 -1.17 13.36 13.71
N LEU A 286 -1.64 14.46 14.33
CA LEU A 286 -1.39 15.82 13.85
C LEU A 286 -0.08 16.41 14.38
N ILE A 287 0.55 15.80 15.39
CA ILE A 287 1.72 16.32 16.10
C ILE A 287 2.96 15.46 15.86
N LEU A 288 2.80 14.13 15.82
CA LEU A 288 3.89 13.17 15.65
C LEU A 288 4.79 13.44 14.42
N PRO A 289 4.28 13.88 13.24
CA PRO A 289 5.16 14.19 12.11
C PRO A 289 6.12 15.33 12.44
N TYR A 290 5.65 16.36 13.15
CA TYR A 290 6.48 17.48 13.57
C TYR A 290 7.43 17.11 14.71
N GLN A 291 7.03 16.21 15.61
CA GLN A 291 7.95 15.68 16.63
C GLN A 291 9.06 14.83 16.03
N ALA A 292 8.77 14.06 14.96
CA ALA A 292 9.79 13.35 14.19
C ALA A 292 10.75 14.34 13.52
N GLU A 293 10.25 15.42 12.92
CA GLU A 293 11.08 16.48 12.32
C GLU A 293 11.98 17.17 13.36
N VAL A 294 11.42 17.56 14.52
CA VAL A 294 12.19 18.11 15.64
C VAL A 294 13.28 17.13 16.11
N ALA A 295 12.94 15.85 16.29
CA ALA A 295 13.90 14.83 16.70
C ALA A 295 15.02 14.62 15.66
N PHE A 296 14.69 14.69 14.37
CA PHE A 296 15.65 14.61 13.30
C PHE A 296 16.64 15.79 13.34
N LEU A 297 16.15 17.01 13.57
CA LEU A 297 16.98 18.21 13.74
C LEU A 297 17.87 18.11 15.00
N GLU A 298 17.36 17.50 16.07
CA GLU A 298 18.13 17.20 17.30
C GLU A 298 19.09 16.01 17.14
N ARG A 299 19.10 15.33 15.98
CA ARG A 299 19.83 14.08 15.71
C ARG A 299 19.46 12.90 16.62
N ASP A 300 18.27 12.94 17.22
CA ASP A 300 17.71 11.84 18.01
C ASP A 300 16.93 10.88 17.09
N PHE A 301 17.68 10.03 16.38
CA PHE A 301 17.10 9.09 15.43
C PHE A 301 16.27 7.98 16.08
N GLN A 302 16.49 7.68 17.36
CA GLN A 302 15.64 6.73 18.09
C GLN A 302 14.23 7.29 18.24
N LYS A 303 14.13 8.56 18.63
CA LYS A 303 12.85 9.26 18.74
C LYS A 303 12.17 9.45 17.39
N VAL A 304 12.93 9.69 16.31
CA VAL A 304 12.38 9.69 14.94
C VAL A 304 11.66 8.38 14.64
N ARG A 305 12.33 7.23 14.83
CA ARG A 305 11.74 5.90 14.59
C ARG A 305 10.52 5.65 15.46
N PHE A 306 10.57 6.05 16.74
CA PHE A 306 9.43 5.94 17.65
C PHE A 306 8.21 6.73 17.15
N CYS A 307 8.40 7.99 16.74
CA CYS A 307 7.30 8.82 16.22
C CYS A 307 6.73 8.26 14.92
N LEU A 308 7.56 7.79 13.99
CA LEU A 308 7.12 7.21 12.72
C LEU A 308 6.42 5.86 12.89
N ALA A 309 6.92 5.00 13.78
CA ALA A 309 6.25 3.74 14.14
C ALA A 309 4.88 4.00 14.79
N SER A 310 4.79 5.02 15.66
CA SER A 310 3.52 5.43 16.25
C SER A 310 2.53 5.92 15.19
N LEU A 311 3.00 6.67 14.19
CA LEU A 311 2.19 7.14 13.06
C LEU A 311 1.67 6.01 12.16
N ALA A 312 2.36 4.88 12.04
CA ALA A 312 1.94 3.76 11.21
C ALA A 312 0.55 3.21 11.59
N HIS A 313 0.11 3.44 12.83
CA HIS A 313 -1.21 3.05 13.32
C HIS A 313 -2.34 3.96 12.79
N TYR A 314 -2.02 5.16 12.32
CA TYR A 314 -2.97 6.20 11.93
C TYR A 314 -2.94 6.46 10.43
N ARG A 315 -3.54 5.55 9.62
CA ARG A 315 -3.66 5.59 8.13
C ARG A 315 -3.08 6.87 7.49
N PRO A 316 -1.74 6.97 7.37
CA PRO A 316 -1.12 8.25 7.09
C PRO A 316 -1.26 8.61 5.62
N HIS A 317 -1.16 9.91 5.30
CA HIS A 317 -1.11 10.36 3.91
C HIS A 317 0.06 9.70 3.18
N GLN A 318 -0.07 9.48 1.86
CA GLN A 318 0.91 8.73 1.06
C GLN A 318 2.36 9.25 1.22
N ASN A 319 2.54 10.57 1.29
CA ASN A 319 3.85 11.21 1.47
C ASN A 319 4.49 10.92 2.83
N VAL A 320 3.69 10.70 3.87
CA VAL A 320 4.20 10.32 5.19
C VAL A 320 4.49 8.81 5.22
N ARG A 321 3.69 8.02 4.50
CA ARG A 321 3.90 6.58 4.36
C ARG A 321 5.25 6.25 3.71
N THR A 322 5.64 6.95 2.65
CA THR A 322 6.95 6.73 2.01
C THR A 322 8.10 7.02 2.97
N VAL A 323 7.97 8.04 3.83
CA VAL A 323 8.96 8.35 4.87
C VAL A 323 9.00 7.24 5.94
N ILE A 324 7.84 6.74 6.38
CA ILE A 324 7.76 5.62 7.34
C ILE A 324 8.46 4.37 6.77
N GLU A 325 8.16 4.00 5.53
CA GLU A 325 8.76 2.83 4.85
C GLU A 325 10.28 2.96 4.66
N GLY A 326 10.79 4.18 4.50
CA GLY A 326 12.24 4.41 4.39
C GLY A 326 13.00 4.37 5.73
N TRP A 327 12.31 4.58 6.86
CA TRP A 327 12.94 4.72 8.19
C TRP A 327 12.79 3.49 9.10
N LEU A 328 11.75 2.67 8.89
CA LEU A 328 11.43 1.52 9.73
C LEU A 328 11.97 0.22 9.14
#